data_AF-A0A969H4Z1-F1
#
_entry.id   AF-A0A969H4Z1-F1
#
_cell.length_a   1.000
_cell.length_b   1.000
_cell.length_c   1.000
_cell.angle_alpha   90.00
_cell.angle_beta   90.00
_cell.angle_gamma   90.00
#
_symmetry.space_group_name_H-M   'P 1'
#
loop_
_entity.id
_entity.type
_entity.pdbx_description
1 polymer ?
#
loop_
_entity_poly.entity_id
_entity_poly.type
_entity_poly.pdbx_seq_one_letter_code
_entity_poly.pdbx_strand_id
1 'polypeptide(L)'
;MLKNNHCPKLHNIQRYASSALLNFIYPSFLMVVILALTMGFLLSLSVIQPRTALAQGGGNGVITQTTVADFGASCGVATNVSVSSAGGGELRLIATLEDYFDDTVVNNSLWLTGTAYAWYTGGVPAQTNGLLNLDGSYLRSQAVFTQPERFS
;
A
#
# COMPACT_ATOMS: atom_id res chain seq x y z
N MET A 1 -15.71 -92.91 -35.23
CA MET A 1 -15.83 -92.41 -33.84
C MET A 1 -14.45 -92.55 -33.22
N LEU A 2 -13.72 -91.57 -32.69
CA LEU A 2 -13.95 -90.18 -32.28
C LEU A 2 -12.64 -89.37 -32.48
N LYS A 3 -12.78 -88.04 -32.49
CA LYS A 3 -11.76 -86.99 -32.68
C LYS A 3 -11.03 -86.60 -31.37
N ASN A 4 -9.89 -85.89 -31.49
CA ASN A 4 -9.35 -84.84 -30.59
C ASN A 4 -8.58 -85.28 -29.30
N ASN A 5 -7.49 -84.66 -28.79
CA ASN A 5 -6.85 -83.33 -28.97
C ASN A 5 -5.38 -83.28 -28.48
N HIS A 6 -4.63 -82.29 -29.01
CA HIS A 6 -3.31 -81.79 -28.58
C HIS A 6 -3.29 -81.07 -27.21
N CYS A 7 -2.13 -81.07 -26.54
CA CYS A 7 -1.52 -79.85 -25.95
C CYS A 7 -0.04 -80.08 -25.52
N PRO A 8 0.96 -79.28 -25.97
CA PRO A 8 2.28 -79.24 -25.35
C PRO A 8 2.52 -77.98 -24.49
N LYS A 9 3.34 -78.22 -23.46
CA LYS A 9 3.91 -77.38 -22.39
C LYS A 9 4.02 -75.85 -22.62
N LEU A 10 3.50 -75.10 -21.64
CA LEU A 10 3.80 -73.69 -21.37
C LEU A 10 5.26 -73.48 -20.96
N HIS A 11 6.04 -72.84 -21.83
CA HIS A 11 7.31 -72.20 -21.50
C HIS A 11 7.16 -70.72 -21.92
N ASN A 12 7.63 -69.77 -21.09
CA ASN A 12 7.62 -68.29 -21.26
C ASN A 12 6.46 -67.50 -20.63
N ILE A 13 6.46 -67.33 -19.30
CA ILE A 13 5.74 -66.20 -18.66
C ILE A 13 6.68 -65.31 -17.82
N GLN A 14 7.91 -65.76 -17.51
CA GLN A 14 8.78 -65.06 -16.54
C GLN A 14 9.61 -63.89 -17.11
N ARG A 15 9.65 -63.64 -18.43
CA ARG A 15 10.47 -62.55 -19.01
C ARG A 15 9.74 -61.24 -19.33
N TYR A 16 8.40 -61.19 -19.22
CA TYR A 16 7.64 -59.98 -19.60
C TYR A 16 7.22 -59.07 -18.43
N ALA A 17 7.28 -59.56 -17.17
CA ALA A 17 6.83 -58.78 -16.02
C ALA A 17 7.81 -57.65 -15.61
N SER A 18 9.10 -57.78 -15.93
CA SER A 18 10.14 -56.84 -15.47
C SER A 18 10.27 -55.58 -16.34
N SER A 19 9.95 -55.67 -17.64
CA SER A 19 10.03 -54.54 -18.58
C SER A 19 8.80 -53.63 -18.58
N ALA A 20 7.62 -54.17 -18.23
CA ALA A 20 6.38 -53.39 -18.17
C ALA A 20 6.31 -52.46 -16.94
N LEU A 21 6.89 -52.87 -15.80
CA LEU A 21 6.90 -52.08 -14.58
C LEU A 21 7.88 -50.88 -14.67
N LEU A 22 9.04 -51.04 -15.31
CA LEU A 22 9.96 -49.92 -15.53
C LEU A 22 9.37 -48.85 -16.47
N ASN A 23 8.73 -49.24 -17.58
CA ASN A 23 8.18 -48.27 -18.53
C ASN A 23 6.96 -47.48 -18.02
N PHE A 24 6.27 -47.96 -16.97
CA PHE A 24 5.11 -47.28 -16.41
C PHE A 24 5.49 -46.29 -15.29
N ILE A 25 6.56 -46.55 -14.55
CA ILE A 25 6.98 -45.73 -13.39
C ILE A 25 7.80 -44.50 -13.81
N TYR A 26 8.62 -44.64 -14.87
CA TYR A 26 9.50 -43.57 -15.35
C TYR A 26 8.79 -42.31 -15.90
N PRO A 27 7.72 -42.38 -16.71
CA PRO A 27 7.08 -41.17 -17.24
C PRO A 27 6.30 -40.40 -16.17
N SER A 28 5.77 -41.09 -15.15
CA SER A 28 5.00 -40.48 -14.07
C SER A 28 5.88 -39.71 -13.09
N PHE A 29 7.05 -40.25 -12.71
CA PHE A 29 8.00 -39.55 -11.85
C PHE A 29 8.60 -38.33 -12.54
N LEU A 30 8.92 -38.44 -13.83
CA LEU A 30 9.45 -37.34 -14.62
C LEU A 30 8.46 -36.16 -14.70
N MET A 31 7.17 -36.44 -14.90
CA MET A 31 6.12 -35.41 -14.94
C MET A 31 5.96 -34.67 -13.60
N VAL A 32 6.05 -35.37 -12.47
CA VAL A 32 5.94 -34.75 -11.13
C VAL A 32 7.14 -33.86 -10.83
N VAL A 33 8.36 -34.26 -11.23
CA VAL A 33 9.57 -33.44 -11.05
C VAL A 33 9.51 -32.18 -11.92
N ILE A 34 9.06 -32.29 -13.17
CA ILE A 34 8.89 -31.14 -14.06
C ILE A 34 7.84 -30.17 -13.52
N LEU A 35 6.70 -30.67 -13.03
CA LEU A 35 5.65 -29.82 -12.46
C LEU A 35 6.08 -29.11 -11.18
N ALA A 36 6.86 -29.78 -10.32
CA ALA A 36 7.41 -29.17 -9.11
C ALA A 36 8.43 -28.07 -9.43
N LEU A 37 9.27 -28.28 -10.45
CA LEU A 37 10.25 -27.28 -10.91
C LEU A 37 9.57 -26.07 -11.55
N THR A 38 8.50 -26.26 -12.33
CA THR A 38 7.77 -25.14 -12.94
C THR A 38 6.98 -24.33 -11.91
N MET A 39 6.34 -24.97 -10.92
CA MET A 39 5.69 -24.25 -9.81
C MET A 39 6.71 -23.50 -8.94
N GLY A 40 7.86 -24.12 -8.63
CA GLY A 40 8.93 -23.45 -7.89
C GLY A 40 9.51 -22.23 -8.62
N PHE A 41 9.67 -22.33 -9.95
CA PHE A 41 10.13 -21.22 -10.78
C PHE A 41 9.09 -20.09 -10.86
N LEU A 42 7.80 -20.42 -11.05
CA LEU A 42 6.72 -19.43 -11.09
C LEU A 42 6.50 -18.71 -9.75
N LEU A 43 6.70 -19.41 -8.62
CA LEU A 43 6.66 -18.80 -7.29
C LEU A 43 7.89 -17.94 -6.98
N SER A 44 9.04 -18.22 -7.59
CA SER A 44 10.24 -17.38 -7.43
C SER A 44 10.16 -16.04 -8.20
N LEU A 45 9.34 -15.98 -9.25
CA LEU A 45 9.09 -14.76 -10.03
C LEU A 45 8.18 -13.74 -9.32
N SER A 46 7.42 -14.16 -8.30
CA SER A 46 6.49 -13.27 -7.58
C SER A 46 7.06 -12.64 -6.30
N VAL A 47 8.26 -13.04 -5.86
CA VAL A 47 8.82 -12.62 -4.55
C VAL A 47 9.98 -11.61 -4.68
N ILE A 48 10.43 -11.30 -5.90
CA ILE A 48 11.49 -10.29 -6.12
C ILE A 48 10.97 -9.21 -7.08
N GLN A 49 9.92 -8.50 -6.66
CA GLN A 49 9.76 -7.13 -7.14
C GLN A 49 10.34 -6.22 -6.07
N PRO A 50 11.54 -5.63 -6.27
CA PRO A 50 11.84 -4.43 -5.53
C PRO A 50 10.68 -3.47 -5.81
N ARG A 51 9.99 -3.01 -4.77
CA ARG A 51 9.10 -1.86 -4.90
C ARG A 51 10.00 -0.68 -5.21
N THR A 52 10.39 -0.53 -6.46
CA THR A 52 11.01 0.68 -6.96
C THR A 52 9.96 1.75 -6.80
N ALA A 53 10.22 2.76 -5.97
CA ALA A 53 9.48 4.00 -6.04
C ALA A 53 9.47 4.44 -7.50
N LEU A 54 8.27 4.64 -8.08
CA LEU A 54 8.12 5.19 -9.42
C LEU A 54 8.47 6.70 -9.39
N ALA A 55 9.69 7.03 -8.97
CA ALA A 55 10.26 8.37 -9.12
C ALA A 55 11.04 8.51 -10.44
N GLN A 56 11.36 7.40 -11.12
CA GLN A 56 12.30 7.37 -12.24
C GLN A 56 11.74 6.75 -13.54
N GLY A 57 10.42 6.54 -13.65
CA GLY A 57 9.80 5.93 -14.83
C GLY A 57 9.50 6.92 -15.98
N GLY A 58 9.57 8.23 -15.71
CA GLY A 58 9.50 9.27 -16.73
C GLY A 58 10.89 9.52 -17.33
N GLY A 59 10.96 9.70 -18.64
CA GLY A 59 12.23 9.89 -19.36
C GLY A 59 13.11 10.97 -18.72
N ASN A 60 14.43 10.77 -18.78
CA ASN A 60 15.50 11.63 -18.26
C ASN A 60 15.07 13.11 -18.12
N GLY A 61 14.51 13.43 -16.96
CA GLY A 61 13.94 14.71 -16.64
C GLY A 61 13.85 14.77 -15.13
N VAL A 62 14.53 15.75 -14.55
CA VAL A 62 14.39 16.07 -13.13
C VAL A 62 12.92 16.45 -12.91
N ILE A 63 12.18 15.64 -12.16
CA ILE A 63 10.82 16.00 -11.71
C ILE A 63 11.02 16.95 -10.53
N THR A 64 10.78 18.24 -10.77
CA THR A 64 10.78 19.26 -9.72
C THR A 64 9.33 19.59 -9.38
N GLN A 65 8.86 19.09 -8.25
CA GLN A 65 7.56 19.49 -7.69
C GLN A 65 7.77 20.75 -6.86
N THR A 66 7.14 21.86 -7.21
CA THR A 66 7.31 23.14 -6.50
C THR A 66 6.00 23.70 -5.98
N THR A 67 4.86 23.20 -6.46
CA THR A 67 3.53 23.68 -6.08
C THR A 67 2.69 22.62 -5.37
N VAL A 68 1.71 23.02 -4.56
CA VAL A 68 0.72 22.11 -3.95
C VAL A 68 0.04 21.22 -5.00
N ALA A 69 -0.26 21.78 -6.17
CA ALA A 69 -0.89 21.05 -7.28
C ALA A 69 0.02 19.93 -7.82
N ASP A 70 1.33 20.16 -7.88
CA ASP A 70 2.31 19.16 -8.34
C ASP A 70 2.33 17.93 -7.41
N PHE A 71 2.23 18.17 -6.10
CA PHE A 71 2.14 17.10 -5.10
C PHE A 71 0.77 16.42 -5.04
N GLY A 72 -0.30 17.03 -5.57
CA GLY A 72 -1.63 16.41 -5.65
C GLY A 72 -1.83 15.51 -6.87
N ALA A 73 -1.14 15.81 -7.98
CA ALA A 73 -1.18 15.01 -9.20
C ALA A 73 -0.32 13.74 -9.13
N SER A 74 0.61 13.68 -8.17
CA SER A 74 1.51 12.55 -7.93
C SER A 74 1.29 11.99 -6.53
N CYS A 75 1.28 10.66 -6.35
CA CYS A 75 1.20 10.01 -5.03
C CYS A 75 2.49 10.20 -4.19
N GLY A 76 3.14 11.36 -4.28
CA GLY A 76 4.52 11.61 -3.86
C GLY A 76 4.69 12.07 -2.42
N VAL A 77 3.62 12.23 -1.66
CA VAL A 77 3.73 12.66 -0.26
C VAL A 77 3.99 11.44 0.62
N ALA A 78 5.19 11.40 1.22
CA ALA A 78 5.57 10.34 2.15
C ALA A 78 4.65 10.34 3.38
N THR A 79 4.51 9.18 4.03
CA THR A 79 3.76 9.10 5.29
C THR A 79 4.35 10.04 6.33
N ASN A 80 3.49 10.71 7.11
CA ASN A 80 3.87 11.75 8.07
C ASN A 80 4.49 13.01 7.46
N VAL A 81 4.31 13.25 6.17
CA VAL A 81 4.65 14.52 5.51
C VAL A 81 3.36 15.20 5.05
N SER A 82 3.24 16.50 5.25
CA SER A 82 2.21 17.36 4.65
C SER A 82 2.84 18.29 3.61
N VAL A 83 2.04 18.68 2.63
CA VAL A 83 2.39 19.73 1.68
C VAL A 83 1.74 21.01 2.17
N SER A 84 2.56 21.99 2.51
CA SER A 84 2.13 23.30 2.94
C SER A 84 1.78 24.18 1.75
N SER A 85 0.62 24.84 1.80
CA SER A 85 0.31 25.95 0.90
C SER A 85 1.18 27.19 1.20
N ALA A 86 1.74 27.30 2.42
CA ALA A 86 2.70 28.33 2.76
C ALA A 86 3.97 28.14 1.90
N GLY A 87 4.35 29.18 1.16
CA GLY A 87 5.49 29.12 0.25
C GLY A 87 5.22 28.39 -1.08
N GLY A 88 3.97 27.99 -1.34
CA GLY A 88 3.53 27.47 -2.63
C GLY A 88 3.54 25.95 -2.76
N GLY A 89 4.21 25.20 -1.87
CA GLY A 89 4.30 23.73 -1.95
C GLY A 89 5.40 23.14 -1.05
N GLU A 90 5.65 23.74 0.11
CA GLU A 90 6.73 23.28 1.00
C GLU A 90 6.38 21.93 1.65
N LEU A 91 7.31 20.98 1.66
CA LEU A 91 7.12 19.72 2.38
C LEU A 91 7.52 19.85 3.84
N ARG A 92 6.63 19.46 4.75
CA ARG A 92 6.85 19.51 6.20
C ARG A 92 6.51 18.19 6.85
N LEU A 93 7.12 17.90 7.99
CA LEU A 93 6.63 16.81 8.85
C LEU A 93 5.24 17.19 9.35
N ILE A 94 4.31 16.23 9.35
CA ILE A 94 2.96 16.45 9.89
C ILE A 94 3.09 16.92 11.34
N ALA A 95 2.60 18.13 11.58
CA ALA A 95 2.52 18.67 12.93
C ALA A 95 1.38 18.00 13.70
N THR A 96 1.52 17.95 15.04
CA THR A 96 0.44 17.51 15.93
C THR A 96 -0.80 18.39 15.81
N LEU A 97 -0.62 19.65 15.44
CA LEU A 97 -1.70 20.59 15.15
C LEU A 97 -1.22 21.58 14.08
N GLU A 98 -1.90 21.58 12.94
CA GLU A 98 -1.70 22.53 11.84
C GLU A 98 -3.06 22.72 11.16
N ASP A 99 -3.39 23.96 10.84
CA ASP A 99 -4.59 24.31 10.07
C ASP A 99 -4.27 25.55 9.23
N TYR A 100 -4.54 25.46 7.93
CA TYR A 100 -4.32 26.55 7.00
C TYR A 100 -5.53 27.45 6.84
N PHE A 101 -6.71 27.06 7.38
CA PHE A 101 -7.94 27.85 7.31
C PHE A 101 -8.41 28.15 5.87
N ASP A 102 -8.07 27.25 4.93
CA ASP A 102 -8.46 27.34 3.52
C ASP A 102 -9.91 26.88 3.28
N ASP A 103 -10.46 26.04 4.16
CA ASP A 103 -11.86 25.61 4.13
C ASP A 103 -12.83 26.74 4.51
N THR A 104 -14.13 26.57 4.27
CA THR A 104 -15.17 27.55 4.62
C THR A 104 -15.71 27.43 6.04
N VAL A 105 -15.29 26.40 6.79
CA VAL A 105 -15.76 26.10 8.14
C VAL A 105 -14.60 25.62 9.00
N VAL A 106 -14.57 26.08 10.26
CA VAL A 106 -13.60 25.63 11.25
C VAL A 106 -13.60 24.12 11.41
N ASN A 107 -12.40 23.54 11.37
CA ASN A 107 -12.21 22.12 11.62
C ASN A 107 -12.44 21.79 13.11
N ASN A 108 -13.68 21.40 13.45
CA ASN A 108 -14.09 21.02 14.80
C ASN A 108 -13.48 19.69 15.30
N SER A 109 -12.60 19.04 14.54
CA SER A 109 -11.77 17.93 15.05
C SER A 109 -10.42 18.41 15.62
N LEU A 110 -9.97 19.60 15.21
CA LEU A 110 -8.73 20.23 15.69
C LEU A 110 -9.02 21.33 16.70
N TRP A 111 -10.15 22.02 16.55
CA TRP A 111 -10.45 23.25 17.27
C TRP A 111 -11.78 23.18 18.01
N LEU A 112 -11.83 23.89 19.14
CA LEU A 112 -13.04 24.27 19.85
C LEU A 112 -13.25 25.77 19.63
N THR A 113 -14.50 26.15 19.40
CA THR A 113 -14.90 27.54 19.17
C THR A 113 -15.82 28.02 20.27
N GLY A 114 -15.85 29.32 20.48
CA GLY A 114 -16.80 29.97 21.37
C GLY A 114 -16.73 31.48 21.29
N THR A 115 -17.47 32.15 22.17
CA THR A 115 -17.46 33.61 22.28
C THR A 115 -16.58 34.06 23.44
N ALA A 116 -15.82 35.13 23.22
CA ALA A 116 -14.99 35.73 24.25
C ALA A 116 -15.84 36.48 25.30
N TYR A 117 -17.04 36.92 24.92
CA TYR A 117 -17.96 37.65 25.77
C TYR A 117 -19.34 36.98 25.80
N ALA A 118 -19.96 36.96 26.99
CA ALA A 118 -21.29 36.39 27.19
C ALA A 118 -22.40 37.14 26.43
N TRP A 119 -22.19 38.44 26.15
CA TRP A 119 -23.16 39.28 25.43
C TRP A 119 -22.96 39.25 23.90
N TYR A 120 -21.89 38.64 23.39
CA TYR A 120 -21.62 38.59 21.96
C TYR A 120 -22.42 37.47 21.30
N THR A 121 -23.14 37.80 20.22
CA THR A 121 -24.03 36.89 19.49
C THR A 121 -23.60 36.66 18.04
N GLY A 122 -22.46 37.22 17.60
CA GLY A 122 -21.99 37.15 16.21
C GLY A 122 -21.55 35.76 15.74
N GLY A 123 -21.54 34.76 16.63
CA GLY A 123 -21.41 33.35 16.26
C GLY A 123 -19.99 32.78 16.39
N VAL A 124 -19.70 31.78 15.56
CA VAL A 124 -18.41 31.06 15.52
C VAL A 124 -17.40 31.79 14.64
N PRO A 125 -16.07 31.59 14.85
CA PRO A 125 -15.04 32.10 13.96
C PRO A 125 -15.33 31.76 12.50
N ALA A 126 -15.15 32.74 11.61
CA ALA A 126 -15.27 32.55 10.17
C ALA A 126 -13.88 32.33 9.57
N GLN A 127 -13.78 31.45 8.57
CA GLN A 127 -12.56 31.24 7.81
C GLN A 127 -12.83 31.23 6.31
N THR A 128 -11.92 31.80 5.53
CA THR A 128 -11.94 31.75 4.07
C THR A 128 -10.57 32.09 3.50
N ASN A 129 -10.13 31.34 2.49
CA ASN A 129 -8.90 31.62 1.73
C ASN A 129 -7.67 31.86 2.62
N GLY A 130 -7.51 31.05 3.65
CA GLY A 130 -6.37 31.12 4.57
C GLY A 130 -6.46 32.21 5.63
N LEU A 131 -7.60 32.90 5.73
CA LEU A 131 -7.84 33.95 6.72
C LEU A 131 -8.84 33.45 7.76
N LEU A 132 -8.42 33.48 9.02
CA LEU A 132 -9.28 33.27 10.18
C LEU A 132 -9.71 34.63 10.75
N ASN A 133 -11.02 34.86 10.85
CA ASN A 133 -11.59 36.04 11.47
C ASN A 133 -12.11 35.72 12.88
N LEU A 134 -11.58 36.42 13.87
CA LEU A 134 -11.96 36.34 15.28
C LEU A 134 -12.55 37.68 15.72
N ASP A 135 -13.81 37.91 15.37
CA ASP A 135 -14.59 39.02 15.91
C ASP A 135 -15.37 38.53 17.13
N GLY A 136 -15.05 39.02 18.33
CA GLY A 136 -15.73 38.64 19.59
C GLY A 136 -15.71 37.14 19.95
N SER A 137 -15.02 36.32 19.16
CA SER A 137 -14.97 34.86 19.24
C SER A 137 -13.56 34.37 19.51
N TYR A 138 -13.42 33.12 19.93
CA TYR A 138 -12.13 32.48 20.15
C TYR A 138 -12.04 31.13 19.45
N LEU A 139 -10.79 30.73 19.23
CA LEU A 139 -10.40 29.41 18.77
C LEU A 139 -9.44 28.81 19.80
N ARG A 140 -9.67 27.57 20.23
CA ARG A 140 -8.79 26.84 21.13
C ARG A 140 -8.48 25.47 20.54
N SER A 141 -7.22 25.03 20.59
CA SER A 141 -6.88 23.67 20.19
C SER A 141 -7.59 22.64 21.06
N GLN A 142 -8.02 21.53 20.47
CA GLN A 142 -8.43 20.34 21.22
C GLN A 142 -7.23 19.60 21.80
N ALA A 143 -6.12 19.58 21.06
CA ALA A 143 -4.85 19.09 21.58
C ALA A 143 -4.38 19.95 22.76
N VAL A 144 -3.96 19.29 23.84
CA VAL A 144 -3.37 19.93 25.02
C VAL A 144 -1.86 19.88 24.88
N PHE A 145 -1.23 21.05 24.91
CA PHE A 145 0.23 21.17 24.88
C PHE A 145 0.74 21.46 26.28
N THR A 146 1.68 20.65 26.75
CA THR A 146 2.42 20.91 27.99
C THR A 146 3.75 21.56 27.64
N GLN A 147 4.03 22.70 28.24
CA GLN A 147 5.35 23.29 28.18
C GLN A 147 6.20 22.68 29.31
N PRO A 148 7.38 22.12 29.03
CA PRO A 148 8.30 21.71 30.09
C PRO A 148 8.69 22.94 30.92
N GLU A 149 8.81 22.79 32.24
CA GLU A 149 9.32 23.87 33.08
C GLU A 149 10.69 24.29 32.59
N ARG A 150 10.78 25.52 32.09
CA ARG A 150 12.03 26.06 31.56
C ARG A 150 12.79 26.69 32.72
N PHE A 151 13.60 25.86 33.36
CA PHE A 151 14.51 26.15 34.48
C PHE A 151 13.81 26.28 35.84
N SER A 152 14.11 25.34 36.74
CA SER A 152 13.98 25.48 38.20
C SER A 152 15.35 25.70 38.82
#